data_AF-A0A2V7A2I2-F1
#
_entry.id   AF-A0A2V7A2I2-F1
#
_cell.length_a   1.000
_cell.length_b   1.000
_cell.length_c   1.000
_cell.angle_alpha   90.00
_cell.angle_beta   90.00
_cell.angle_gamma   90.00
#
_symmetry.space_group_name_H-M   'P 1'
#
loop_
_entity.id
_entity.type
_entity.pdbx_description
1 polymer ?
#
loop_
_entity_poly.entity_id
_entity_poly.type
_entity_poly.pdbx_seq_one_letter_code
_entity_poly.pdbx_strand_id
1 'polypeptide(L)'
;MSRRFTQQRVVEQLRALAEPYRFRVQLDAEGFPVIPGRYGQIEWYCDGVNCAARAGGFCALPGQFGLAVHTDRPRLFEKLWAIPGVKRYQTAEMEMRAVFPPEALGQVARVIKARLRRTLAPEEARRRGFKPTHRATSEP
;
A
#
# COMPACT_ATOMS: atom_id res chain seq x y z
N MET A 1 -3.43 -10.27 22.60
CA MET A 1 -2.35 -9.60 21.84
C MET A 1 -2.90 -8.30 21.27
N SER A 2 -2.33 -7.16 21.66
CA SER A 2 -2.94 -5.83 21.50
C SER A 2 -3.00 -5.37 20.03
N ARG A 3 -4.12 -4.77 19.61
CA ARG A 3 -4.40 -4.27 18.24
C ARG A 3 -3.26 -3.42 17.64
N ARG A 4 -2.51 -2.69 18.50
CA ARG A 4 -1.34 -1.88 18.13
C ARG A 4 -0.12 -2.69 17.63
N PHE A 5 0.17 -3.85 18.20
CA PHE A 5 1.28 -4.71 17.75
C PHE A 5 1.02 -5.27 16.35
N THR A 6 -0.25 -5.52 16.01
CA THR A 6 -0.63 -6.00 14.68
C THR A 6 -0.46 -4.88 13.65
N GLN A 7 -0.85 -3.64 13.98
CA GLN A 7 -0.69 -2.50 13.07
C GLN A 7 0.79 -2.19 12.77
N GLN A 8 1.66 -2.17 13.78
CA GLN A 8 3.09 -1.91 13.56
C GLN A 8 3.75 -2.94 12.64
N ARG A 9 3.48 -4.23 12.87
CA ARG A 9 3.99 -5.32 12.04
C ARG A 9 3.52 -5.21 10.59
N VAL A 10 2.25 -4.87 10.39
CA VAL A 10 1.66 -4.66 9.06
C VAL A 10 2.33 -3.48 8.34
N VAL A 11 2.61 -2.38 9.06
CA VAL A 11 3.36 -1.23 8.52
C VAL A 11 4.77 -1.62 8.09
N GLU A 12 5.50 -2.37 8.92
CA GLU A 12 6.85 -2.84 8.61
C GLU A 12 6.88 -3.75 7.38
N GLN A 13 5.94 -4.70 7.30
CA GLN A 13 5.83 -5.61 6.17
C GLN A 13 5.53 -4.86 4.86
N LEU A 14 4.57 -3.92 4.87
CA LEU A 14 4.28 -3.16 3.64
C LEU A 14 5.46 -2.28 3.22
N ARG A 15 6.20 -1.70 4.19
CA ARG A 15 7.42 -0.94 3.90
C ARG A 15 8.50 -1.81 3.27
N ALA A 16 8.72 -3.02 3.77
CA ALA A 16 9.69 -3.94 3.21
C ALA A 16 9.38 -4.29 1.75
N LEU A 17 8.11 -4.52 1.43
CA LEU A 17 7.66 -4.79 0.05
C LEU A 17 7.76 -3.56 -0.87
N ALA A 18 7.53 -2.37 -0.32
CA ALA A 18 7.59 -1.11 -1.05
C ALA A 18 9.02 -0.64 -1.36
N GLU A 19 10.01 -1.05 -0.55
CA GLU A 19 11.37 -0.52 -0.60
C GLU A 19 12.10 -0.78 -1.93
N PRO A 20 12.06 -1.98 -2.55
CA PRO A 20 12.71 -2.24 -3.84
C PRO A 20 12.22 -1.32 -4.97
N TYR A 21 10.96 -0.88 -4.88
CA TYR A 21 10.34 0.02 -5.83
C TYR A 21 10.37 1.50 -5.39
N ARG A 22 10.84 1.75 -4.17
CA ARG A 22 10.86 3.07 -3.53
C ARG A 22 9.47 3.70 -3.45
N PHE A 23 8.42 2.89 -3.31
CA PHE A 23 7.06 3.40 -3.17
C PHE A 23 6.90 4.14 -1.84
N ARG A 24 6.13 5.23 -1.85
CA ARG A 24 5.76 5.96 -0.65
C ARG A 24 4.74 5.12 0.13
N VAL A 25 4.98 4.91 1.42
CA VAL A 25 4.00 4.33 2.34
C VAL A 25 3.49 5.43 3.28
N GLN A 26 2.17 5.51 3.46
CA GLN A 26 1.50 6.41 4.40
C GLN A 26 0.59 5.59 5.32
N LEU A 27 0.15 6.18 6.43
CA LEU A 27 -0.93 5.61 7.22
C LEU A 27 -2.24 6.29 6.80
N ASP A 28 -3.32 5.52 6.69
CA ASP A 28 -4.66 6.06 6.53
C ASP A 28 -5.22 6.57 7.87
N ALA A 29 -6.49 7.00 7.87
CA ALA A 29 -7.18 7.53 9.05
C ALA A 29 -7.33 6.49 10.18
N GLU A 30 -7.29 5.20 9.85
CA GLU A 30 -7.41 4.08 10.80
C GLU A 30 -6.05 3.57 11.29
N GLY A 31 -4.95 4.15 10.78
CA GLY A 31 -3.59 3.78 11.10
C GLY A 31 -3.05 2.58 10.31
N PHE A 32 -3.73 2.16 9.24
CA PHE A 32 -3.25 1.09 8.36
C PHE A 32 -2.35 1.64 7.25
N PRO A 33 -1.31 0.90 6.85
CA PRO A 33 -0.38 1.34 5.83
C PRO A 33 -1.01 1.24 4.43
N VAL A 34 -0.82 2.29 3.64
CA VAL A 34 -1.26 2.38 2.25
C VAL A 34 -0.13 2.89 1.36
N ILE A 35 -0.09 2.43 0.11
CA ILE A 35 0.74 3.00 -0.97
C ILE A 35 -0.18 3.83 -1.87
N PRO A 36 -0.18 5.17 -1.76
CA PRO A 36 -1.02 6.03 -2.57
C PRO A 36 -0.51 6.11 -4.01
N GLY A 37 -1.44 6.15 -4.96
CA GLY A 37 -1.20 6.45 -6.36
C GLY A 37 -1.88 7.73 -6.81
N ARG A 38 -1.81 8.00 -8.12
CA ARG A 38 -2.60 9.07 -8.75
C ARG A 38 -4.04 8.65 -8.99
N TYR A 39 -4.26 7.37 -9.21
CA TYR A 39 -5.56 6.84 -9.65
C TYR A 39 -6.14 5.81 -8.68
N GLY A 40 -5.63 5.72 -7.47
CA GLY A 40 -6.04 4.72 -6.49
C GLY A 40 -4.98 4.54 -5.42
N GLN A 41 -5.12 3.50 -4.62
CA GLN A 41 -4.18 3.16 -3.56
C GLN A 41 -4.08 1.64 -3.40
N ILE A 42 -2.91 1.19 -2.92
CA ILE A 42 -2.72 -0.19 -2.48
C ILE A 42 -2.83 -0.22 -0.96
N GLU A 43 -3.58 -1.17 -0.45
CA GLU A 43 -3.96 -1.36 0.94
C GLU A 43 -3.52 -2.74 1.40
N TRP A 44 -3.38 -2.90 2.72
CA TRP A 44 -3.23 -4.21 3.33
C TRP A 44 -4.53 -5.01 3.19
N TYR A 45 -4.44 -6.27 2.75
CA TYR A 45 -5.59 -7.17 2.72
C TYR A 45 -5.50 -8.23 3.82
N CYS A 46 -4.48 -9.10 3.78
CA CYS A 46 -4.43 -10.26 4.68
C CYS A 46 -3.01 -10.86 4.76
N ASP A 47 -2.64 -11.41 5.92
CA ASP A 47 -1.35 -12.09 6.21
C ASP A 47 -1.30 -13.56 5.77
N GLY A 48 -2.36 -14.07 5.15
CA GLY A 48 -2.55 -15.49 4.83
C GLY A 48 -2.95 -16.36 6.02
N VAL A 49 -2.91 -15.83 7.24
CA VAL A 49 -3.23 -16.56 8.49
C VAL A 49 -4.56 -16.08 9.04
N ASN A 50 -5.53 -16.99 9.23
CA ASN A 50 -6.85 -16.68 9.79
C ASN A 50 -7.62 -15.55 9.04
N CYS A 51 -7.35 -15.33 7.75
CA CYS A 51 -8.00 -14.28 6.97
C CYS A 51 -9.53 -14.46 6.90
N ALA A 52 -10.02 -15.71 6.86
CA ALA A 52 -11.44 -16.03 6.88
C ALA A 52 -12.15 -15.56 8.16
N ALA A 53 -11.47 -15.59 9.31
CA ALA A 53 -12.06 -15.12 10.57
C ALA A 53 -12.23 -13.58 10.62
N ARG A 54 -11.43 -12.83 9.86
CA ARG A 54 -11.49 -11.35 9.82
C ARG A 54 -12.46 -10.78 8.78
N ALA A 55 -12.83 -11.56 7.77
CA ALA A 55 -13.62 -11.11 6.62
C ALA A 55 -14.97 -11.84 6.50
N GLY A 56 -15.58 -12.22 7.63
CA GLY A 56 -16.91 -12.85 7.63
C GLY A 56 -16.95 -14.23 6.97
N GLY A 57 -15.84 -14.97 6.99
CA GLY A 57 -15.73 -16.33 6.46
C GLY A 57 -15.09 -16.44 5.06
N PHE A 58 -14.85 -15.33 4.36
CA PHE A 58 -14.36 -15.37 2.98
C PHE A 58 -13.00 -14.68 2.81
N CYS A 59 -12.02 -15.38 2.22
CA CYS A 59 -10.74 -14.82 1.80
C CYS A 59 -10.52 -15.07 0.31
N ALA A 60 -10.26 -14.03 -0.47
CA ALA A 60 -10.01 -14.13 -1.92
C ALA A 60 -8.65 -14.78 -2.24
N LEU A 61 -7.71 -14.80 -1.29
CA LEU A 61 -6.41 -15.46 -1.38
C LEU A 61 -6.15 -16.28 -0.09
N PRO A 62 -6.84 -17.41 0.10
CA PRO A 62 -6.70 -18.21 1.32
C PRO A 62 -5.29 -18.79 1.43
N GLY A 63 -4.70 -18.72 2.63
CA GLY A 63 -3.37 -19.24 2.91
C GLY A 63 -2.21 -18.42 2.33
N GLN A 64 -2.50 -17.27 1.70
CA GLN A 64 -1.49 -16.45 1.04
C GLN A 64 -1.50 -15.02 1.59
N PHE A 65 -0.32 -14.42 1.67
CA PHE A 65 -0.21 -12.99 1.90
C PHE A 65 -0.81 -12.23 0.71
N GLY A 66 -1.69 -11.28 0.98
CA GLY A 66 -2.41 -10.54 -0.04
C GLY A 66 -2.45 -9.04 0.24
N LEU A 67 -2.45 -8.27 -0.85
CA LEU A 67 -2.69 -6.84 -0.88
C LEU A 67 -4.00 -6.57 -1.62
N ALA A 68 -4.59 -5.40 -1.40
CA ALA A 68 -5.74 -4.92 -2.15
C ALA A 68 -5.40 -3.64 -2.90
N VAL A 69 -5.94 -3.47 -4.10
CA VAL A 69 -5.92 -2.21 -4.84
C VAL A 69 -7.32 -1.65 -4.85
N HIS A 70 -7.45 -0.40 -4.40
CA HIS A 70 -8.64 0.41 -4.47
C HIS A 70 -8.52 1.44 -5.59
N THR A 71 -9.58 1.62 -6.37
CA THR A 71 -9.67 2.71 -7.34
C THR A 71 -11.12 3.09 -7.64
N ASP A 72 -11.33 4.39 -7.83
CA ASP A 72 -12.57 5.03 -8.27
C ASP A 72 -12.58 5.30 -9.79
N ARG A 73 -11.66 4.68 -10.55
CA ARG A 73 -11.46 4.93 -11.98
C ARG A 73 -11.88 3.73 -12.82
N PRO A 74 -13.13 3.68 -13.33
CA PRO A 74 -13.63 2.59 -14.17
C PRO A 74 -12.72 2.22 -15.35
N ARG A 75 -12.05 3.21 -15.95
CA ARG A 75 -11.09 3.00 -17.06
C ARG A 75 -9.86 2.17 -16.70
N LEU A 76 -9.59 1.96 -15.41
CA LEU A 76 -8.49 1.12 -14.93
C LEU A 76 -8.92 -0.29 -14.55
N PHE A 77 -10.23 -0.57 -14.49
CA PHE A 77 -10.74 -1.82 -13.94
C PHE A 77 -10.25 -3.03 -14.75
N GLU A 78 -10.44 -2.98 -16.07
CA GLU A 78 -9.96 -4.02 -16.98
C GLU A 78 -8.44 -4.17 -16.94
N LYS A 79 -7.70 -3.06 -16.85
CA LYS A 79 -6.23 -3.08 -16.78
C LYS A 79 -5.72 -3.74 -15.50
N LEU A 80 -6.40 -3.49 -14.37
CA LEU A 80 -6.04 -4.11 -13.09
C LEU A 80 -6.40 -5.60 -13.09
N TRP A 81 -7.55 -5.99 -13.63
CA TRP A 81 -7.96 -7.40 -13.72
C TRP A 81 -7.15 -8.22 -14.72
N ALA A 82 -6.55 -7.58 -15.72
CA ALA A 82 -5.65 -8.25 -16.66
C ALA A 82 -4.30 -8.64 -16.03
N ILE A 83 -3.94 -8.12 -14.85
CA ILE A 83 -2.70 -8.48 -14.18
C ILE A 83 -2.82 -9.90 -13.58
N PRO A 84 -1.87 -10.82 -13.86
CA PRO A 84 -1.90 -12.16 -13.30
C PRO A 84 -1.96 -12.16 -11.77
N GLY A 85 -2.84 -13.00 -11.21
CA GLY A 85 -3.04 -13.11 -9.76
C GLY A 85 -4.02 -12.10 -9.15
N VAL A 86 -4.47 -11.09 -9.91
CA VAL A 86 -5.48 -10.15 -9.42
C VAL A 86 -6.87 -10.80 -9.44
N LYS A 87 -7.57 -10.72 -8.31
CA LYS A 87 -8.91 -11.27 -8.07
C LYS A 87 -9.89 -10.14 -7.75
N ARG A 88 -11.12 -10.26 -8.25
CA ARG A 88 -12.24 -9.38 -7.84
C ARG A 88 -12.59 -9.67 -6.38
N TYR A 89 -12.81 -8.62 -5.60
CA TYR A 89 -13.19 -8.77 -4.18
C TYR A 89 -14.38 -7.90 -3.79
N GLN A 90 -14.36 -6.61 -4.13
CA GLN A 90 -15.52 -5.72 -3.98
C GLN A 90 -15.63 -4.88 -5.26
N THR A 91 -16.75 -4.92 -5.96
CA THR A 91 -16.90 -4.19 -7.22
C THR A 91 -18.29 -3.58 -7.29
N ALA A 92 -18.33 -2.27 -7.43
CA ALA A 92 -19.49 -1.47 -7.79
C ALA A 92 -19.21 -0.77 -9.12
N GLU A 93 -20.20 -0.07 -9.68
CA GLU A 93 -20.06 0.59 -10.99
C GLU A 93 -18.93 1.64 -11.02
N MET A 94 -18.75 2.39 -9.92
CA MET A 94 -17.79 3.49 -9.83
C MET A 94 -16.58 3.19 -8.94
N GLU A 95 -16.60 2.10 -8.19
CA GLU A 95 -15.57 1.78 -7.22
C GLU A 95 -15.22 0.29 -7.31
N MET A 96 -13.92 -0.01 -7.29
CA MET A 96 -13.46 -1.38 -7.19
C MET A 96 -12.39 -1.52 -6.12
N ARG A 97 -12.41 -2.70 -5.50
CA ARG A 97 -11.32 -3.27 -4.72
C ARG A 97 -11.00 -4.65 -5.27
N ALA A 98 -9.77 -4.83 -5.73
CA ALA A 98 -9.25 -6.11 -6.21
C ALA A 98 -8.09 -6.57 -5.33
N VAL A 99 -8.00 -7.88 -5.09
CA VAL A 99 -6.99 -8.49 -4.22
C VAL A 99 -5.91 -9.15 -5.08
N PHE A 100 -4.66 -9.09 -4.68
CA PHE A 100 -3.53 -9.61 -5.46
C PHE A 100 -2.35 -10.03 -4.56
N PRO A 101 -1.51 -10.97 -5.02
CA PRO A 101 -0.36 -11.43 -4.25
C PRO A 101 0.83 -10.44 -4.39
N PRO A 102 1.78 -10.39 -3.45
CA PRO A 102 2.85 -9.38 -3.43
C PRO A 102 3.71 -9.32 -4.69
N GLU A 103 3.81 -10.41 -5.44
CA GLU A 103 4.59 -10.51 -6.69
C GLU A 103 4.02 -9.55 -7.76
N ALA A 104 2.71 -9.31 -7.75
CA ALA A 104 2.04 -8.38 -8.67
C ALA A 104 2.17 -6.91 -8.26
N LEU A 105 2.77 -6.60 -7.10
CA LEU A 105 2.89 -5.24 -6.55
C LEU A 105 3.44 -4.24 -7.55
N GLY A 106 4.55 -4.57 -8.22
CA GLY A 106 5.19 -3.67 -9.19
C GLY A 106 4.33 -3.38 -10.43
N GLN A 107 3.48 -4.31 -10.86
CA GLN A 107 2.57 -4.13 -12.00
C GLN A 107 1.35 -3.30 -11.61
N VAL A 108 0.72 -3.63 -10.49
CA VAL A 108 -0.43 -2.90 -9.96
C VAL A 108 -0.06 -1.44 -9.65
N ALA A 109 1.08 -1.23 -9.01
CA ALA A 109 1.60 0.09 -8.70
C ALA A 109 1.83 0.97 -9.94
N ARG A 110 2.25 0.38 -11.07
CA ARG A 110 2.37 1.11 -12.35
C ARG A 110 1.02 1.57 -12.87
N VAL A 111 0.00 0.73 -12.80
CA VAL A 111 -1.36 1.06 -13.29
C VAL A 111 -1.96 2.23 -12.51
N ILE A 112 -1.87 2.22 -11.17
CA ILE A 112 -2.40 3.31 -10.34
C ILE A 112 -1.49 4.56 -10.30
N LYS A 113 -0.31 4.50 -10.92
CA LYS A 113 0.77 5.47 -10.80
C LYS A 113 1.11 5.74 -9.33
N ALA A 114 1.55 4.70 -8.64
CA ALA A 114 1.99 4.75 -7.25
C ALA A 114 3.04 5.85 -7.05
N ARG A 115 2.90 6.59 -5.96
CA ARG A 115 3.79 7.69 -5.63
C ARG A 115 5.11 7.13 -5.12
N LEU A 116 6.22 7.68 -5.59
CA LEU A 116 7.56 7.32 -5.12
C LEU A 116 7.96 8.16 -3.91
N ARG A 117 8.81 7.60 -3.05
CA ARG A 117 9.55 8.35 -2.03
C ARG A 117 10.47 9.32 -2.75
N ARG A 118 10.25 10.62 -2.55
CA ARG A 118 11.22 11.63 -2.98
C ARG A 118 12.40 11.57 -2.01
N THR A 119 13.53 11.05 -2.46
CA THR A 119 14.82 11.42 -1.85
C THR A 119 15.35 12.61 -2.63
N LEU A 120 15.25 13.81 -2.07
CA LEU A 120 16.18 14.84 -2.49
C LEU A 120 17.51 14.48 -1.88
N ALA A 121 18.56 14.37 -2.70
CA ALA A 121 19.92 14.38 -2.16
C ALA A 121 20.07 15.66 -1.32
N PRO A 122 20.79 15.63 -0.18
CA PRO A 122 20.88 16.79 0.71
C PRO A 122 21.33 18.06 -0.02
N GLU A 123 22.21 17.93 -1.02
CA GLU A 123 22.64 19.02 -1.90
C GLU A 123 21.53 19.55 -2.83
N GLU A 124 20.72 18.66 -3.40
CA GLU A 124 19.56 19.02 -4.23
C GLU A 124 18.45 19.68 -3.39
N ALA A 125 18.28 19.25 -2.14
CA ALA A 125 17.35 19.85 -1.17
C ALA A 125 17.80 21.28 -0.79
N ARG A 126 19.10 21.46 -0.53
CA ARG A 126 19.71 22.78 -0.26
C ARG A 126 19.55 23.73 -1.44
N ARG A 127 19.84 23.28 -2.67
CA ARG A 127 19.65 24.09 -3.90
C ARG A 127 18.21 24.55 -4.11
N ARG A 128 17.22 23.72 -3.73
CA ARG A 128 15.79 24.04 -3.84
C ARG A 128 15.22 24.77 -2.62
N GLY A 129 16.07 25.25 -1.71
CA GLY A 129 15.66 26.02 -0.53
C GLY A 129 14.98 25.20 0.57
N PHE A 130 15.02 23.87 0.49
CA PHE A 130 14.48 23.01 1.53
C PHE A 130 15.48 22.92 2.68
N LYS A 131 15.32 23.76 3.71
CA LYS A 131 16.18 23.71 4.90
C LYS A 131 15.90 22.40 5.66
N PRO A 132 16.89 21.51 5.86
CA PRO A 132 16.71 20.41 6.80
C PRO A 132 16.51 21.00 8.19
N THR A 133 15.42 20.65 8.85
CA THR A 133 15.19 21.00 10.24
C THR A 133 16.22 20.26 11.08
N HIS A 134 17.24 20.97 11.58
CA HIS A 134 18.07 20.45 12.64
C HIS A 134 17.16 20.20 13.85
N ARG A 135 16.97 18.92 14.20
CA ARG A 135 16.32 18.53 15.44
C ARG A 135 17.25 18.95 16.56
N ALA A 136 16.89 20.01 17.28
CA ALA A 136 17.57 20.40 18.51
C ALA A 136 17.41 19.26 19.52
N THR A 137 18.50 18.55 19.81
CA THR A 137 18.64 17.75 21.02
C THR A 137 18.93 18.71 22.15
N SER A 138 17.91 18.99 22.96
CA SER A 138 18.13 19.46 24.33
C SER A 138 18.43 18.23 25.17
N GLU A 139 19.66 18.11 25.67
CA GLU A 139 19.98 17.24 26.82
C GLU A 139 19.98 18.08 28.10
N PRO A 140 19.68 17.46 29.26
CA PRO A 140 19.37 18.14 30.53
C PRO A 140 20.57 18.78 31.24
#